data_AF-A0A5N6L6H9-F1
#
_entry.id   AF-A0A5N6L6H9-F1
#
_cell.length_a   1.000
_cell.length_b   1.000
_cell.length_c   1.000
_cell.angle_alpha   90.00
_cell.angle_beta   90.00
_cell.angle_gamma   90.00
#
_symmetry.space_group_name_H-M   'P 1'
#
loop_
_entity.id
_entity.type
_entity.pdbx_description
1 polymer ?
#
loop_
_entity_poly.entity_id
_entity_poly.type
_entity_poly.pdbx_seq_one_letter_code
_entity_poly.pdbx_strand_id
1 'polypeptide(L)'
;MSPYYVSYKSDGTLVSGPGSITAIGNQTGASSYNNRTSGYLWCPTARDFTVGSGGNKGTTADLATRTASICYMRGLKERVEIQTSSGAPWQWRRICFRFRGNIYGASGQNSQSGNYQTHIETSNGYRRLLLQFTDTSPAGNQVENALTALIFRGLPGTDDWYDYMNAPLDPTRIDVCYDKTSTISSGNTSGKVFRKNFWMPMNKNLVYDDDEAGGTESSTYYSMHGKQGMGDYYVIDFFKAGLGTTSSDVLVFEPQSTLYWHEK
;
A
#
# COMPACT_ATOMS: atom_id res chain seq x y z
N MET A 1 23.52 -5.16 1.84
CA MET A 1 22.57 -4.47 0.93
C MET A 1 21.31 -4.16 1.72
N SER A 2 20.82 -2.92 1.68
CA SER A 2 19.54 -2.55 2.30
C SER A 2 18.37 -3.15 1.50
N PRO A 3 17.29 -3.63 2.15
CA PRO A 3 16.13 -4.17 1.45
C PRO A 3 15.44 -3.11 0.57
N TYR A 4 14.79 -3.57 -0.52
CA TYR A 4 14.05 -2.73 -1.48
C TYR A 4 12.68 -2.25 -0.95
N TYR A 5 12.24 -2.84 0.16
CA TYR A 5 11.05 -2.48 0.91
C TYR A 5 11.44 -2.16 2.35
N VAL A 6 10.52 -1.50 3.06
CA VAL A 6 10.66 -1.26 4.49
C VAL A 6 9.38 -1.71 5.17
N SER A 7 9.53 -2.51 6.22
CA SER A 7 8.43 -3.04 7.00
C SER A 7 8.28 -2.26 8.28
N TYR A 8 7.05 -1.83 8.57
CA TYR A 8 6.70 -1.14 9.80
C TYR A 8 5.51 -1.83 10.46
N LYS A 9 5.52 -1.82 11.78
CA LYS A 9 4.31 -2.06 12.56
C LYS A 9 3.35 -0.89 12.39
N SER A 10 2.10 -1.09 12.74
CA SER A 10 1.09 -0.05 12.66
C SER A 10 1.36 1.16 13.58
N ASP A 11 2.09 0.93 14.68
CA ASP A 11 2.60 1.97 15.58
C ASP A 11 3.80 2.76 15.02
N GLY A 12 4.17 2.56 13.75
CA GLY A 12 5.28 3.24 13.11
C GLY A 12 6.67 2.72 13.53
N THR A 13 6.75 1.60 14.26
CA THR A 13 8.04 0.98 14.62
C THR A 13 8.61 0.18 13.45
N LEU A 14 9.86 0.46 13.10
CA LEU A 14 10.60 -0.27 12.06
C LEU A 14 10.79 -1.75 12.45
N VAL A 15 10.52 -2.65 11.51
CA VAL A 15 10.75 -4.10 11.66
C VAL A 15 12.01 -4.49 10.90
N SER A 16 12.93 -5.17 11.58
CA SER A 16 14.12 -5.74 10.94
C SER A 16 13.73 -7.01 10.17
N GLY A 17 14.03 -7.05 8.87
CA GLY A 17 13.81 -8.22 8.01
C GLY A 17 12.50 -8.20 7.21
N PRO A 18 12.20 -9.30 6.50
CA PRO A 18 11.03 -9.37 5.64
C PRO A 18 9.72 -9.30 6.40
N GLY A 19 8.71 -8.68 5.79
CA GLY A 19 7.36 -8.64 6.34
C GLY A 19 6.83 -10.07 6.46
N SER A 20 6.74 -10.58 7.69
CA SER A 20 6.15 -11.88 7.99
C SER A 20 4.70 -11.72 8.43
N ILE A 21 3.86 -12.60 7.91
CA ILE A 21 2.42 -12.62 8.12
C ILE A 21 2.09 -13.94 8.81
N THR A 22 1.59 -13.84 10.03
CA THR A 22 1.15 -15.02 10.80
C THR A 22 -0.33 -15.32 10.52
N ALA A 23 -0.64 -16.59 10.27
CA ALA A 23 -1.96 -17.04 9.83
C ALA A 23 -3.08 -16.77 10.86
N ILE A 24 -2.76 -16.86 12.15
CA ILE A 24 -3.67 -16.55 13.25
C ILE A 24 -3.15 -15.34 14.03
N GLY A 25 -4.07 -14.46 14.40
CA GLY A 25 -3.85 -13.36 15.33
C GLY A 25 -5.17 -12.64 15.63
N ASN A 26 -5.17 -11.81 16.66
CA ASN A 26 -6.34 -11.01 16.98
C ASN A 26 -6.64 -10.04 15.83
N GLN A 27 -7.91 -9.90 15.49
CA GLN A 27 -8.41 -8.93 14.52
C GLN A 27 -9.63 -8.23 15.08
N THR A 28 -9.82 -7.02 14.60
CA THR A 28 -11.00 -6.20 14.85
C THR A 28 -11.60 -5.80 13.50
N GLY A 29 -12.75 -5.13 13.48
CA GLY A 29 -13.38 -4.71 12.23
C GLY A 29 -13.98 -5.84 11.39
N ALA A 30 -13.97 -5.68 10.07
CA ALA A 30 -14.71 -6.51 9.10
C ALA A 30 -14.29 -7.99 9.08
N SER A 31 -13.08 -8.30 9.55
CA SER A 31 -12.55 -9.67 9.57
C SER A 31 -12.77 -10.39 10.91
N SER A 32 -13.50 -9.82 11.86
CA SER A 32 -13.72 -10.41 13.20
C SER A 32 -14.39 -11.79 13.18
N TYR A 33 -15.15 -12.11 12.13
CA TYR A 33 -15.82 -13.41 11.95
C TYR A 33 -15.03 -14.43 11.11
N ASN A 34 -13.81 -14.10 10.71
CA ASN A 34 -13.02 -14.85 9.75
C ASN A 34 -11.56 -15.02 10.22
N ASN A 35 -10.84 -15.96 9.61
CA ASN A 35 -9.40 -16.07 9.79
C ASN A 35 -8.68 -14.73 9.53
N ARG A 36 -7.62 -14.52 10.31
CA ARG A 36 -6.42 -13.71 10.00
C ARG A 36 -6.38 -12.96 8.66
N THR A 37 -6.93 -11.75 8.46
CA THR A 37 -6.70 -10.93 7.25
C THR A 37 -5.72 -9.77 7.52
N SER A 38 -4.52 -9.88 6.96
CA SER A 38 -3.51 -8.82 7.06
C SER A 38 -3.59 -7.91 5.83
N GLY A 39 -3.84 -6.62 6.03
CA GLY A 39 -3.90 -5.60 4.98
C GLY A 39 -2.70 -4.66 5.02
N TYR A 40 -2.06 -4.42 3.87
CA TYR A 40 -0.97 -3.47 3.69
C TYR A 40 -1.35 -2.40 2.69
N LEU A 41 -1.09 -1.13 3.00
CA LEU A 41 -1.36 0.01 2.12
C LEU A 41 -0.05 0.69 1.72
N TRP A 42 0.02 1.15 0.46
CA TRP A 42 1.15 1.93 -0.03
C TRP A 42 0.73 2.88 -1.17
N CYS A 43 1.30 4.09 -1.16
CA CYS A 43 1.19 5.08 -2.23
C CYS A 43 2.55 5.23 -2.95
N PRO A 44 2.78 4.55 -4.10
CA PRO A 44 3.98 4.73 -4.92
C PRO A 44 4.21 6.15 -5.44
N THR A 45 3.13 6.89 -5.69
CA THR A 45 3.18 8.23 -6.29
C THR A 45 3.44 9.32 -5.27
N ALA A 46 3.32 9.01 -3.97
CA ALA A 46 3.62 9.96 -2.92
C ALA A 46 5.13 10.23 -2.88
N ARG A 47 5.55 11.39 -3.42
CA ARG A 47 6.93 11.79 -3.61
C ARG A 47 7.08 13.30 -3.56
N ASP A 48 8.08 13.77 -2.84
CA ASP A 48 8.53 15.15 -2.88
C ASP A 48 9.61 15.36 -3.95
N PHE A 49 10.06 16.60 -4.03
CA PHE A 49 11.16 17.08 -4.85
C PHE A 49 12.55 17.00 -4.19
N THR A 50 12.76 16.28 -3.09
CA THR A 50 14.09 16.24 -2.45
C THR A 50 14.89 15.00 -2.88
N VAL A 51 16.22 15.10 -2.84
CA VAL A 51 17.12 13.99 -3.21
C VAL A 51 17.29 12.94 -2.11
N GLY A 52 16.51 13.06 -1.03
CA GLY A 52 16.61 12.27 0.19
C GLY A 52 15.89 12.97 1.33
N SER A 53 15.57 12.23 2.39
CA SER A 53 14.83 12.76 3.55
C SER A 53 15.45 14.04 4.11
N GLY A 54 14.77 15.19 3.91
CA GLY A 54 15.22 16.51 4.37
C GLY A 54 16.44 17.06 3.60
N GLY A 55 16.72 16.50 2.42
CA GLY A 55 17.81 16.90 1.53
C GLY A 55 17.48 18.11 0.67
N ASN A 56 18.44 18.50 -0.16
CA ASN A 56 18.24 19.59 -1.12
C ASN A 56 17.19 19.21 -2.17
N LYS A 57 16.59 20.23 -2.80
CA LYS A 57 15.74 20.02 -3.97
C LYS A 57 16.54 19.30 -5.07
N GLY A 58 15.88 18.35 -5.72
CA GLY A 58 16.39 17.66 -6.89
C GLY A 58 16.60 18.62 -8.04
N THR A 59 17.63 18.34 -8.81
CA THR A 59 17.94 19.00 -10.07
C THR A 59 17.62 18.06 -11.22
N THR A 60 17.57 18.57 -12.46
CA THR A 60 17.32 17.72 -13.63
C THR A 60 18.39 16.63 -13.85
N ALA A 61 19.53 16.71 -13.15
CA ALA A 61 20.53 15.65 -13.12
C ALA A 61 20.13 14.47 -12.20
N ASP A 62 19.21 14.70 -11.25
CA ASP A 62 18.74 13.71 -10.28
C ASP A 62 17.61 12.87 -10.87
N LEU A 63 17.95 11.91 -11.74
CA LEU A 63 17.00 11.09 -12.50
C LEU A 63 15.98 10.30 -11.65
N ALA A 64 16.23 10.14 -10.34
CA ALA A 64 15.36 9.42 -9.42
C ALA A 64 14.39 10.32 -8.63
N THR A 65 14.65 11.63 -8.61
CA THR A 65 13.91 12.64 -7.86
C THR A 65 13.08 13.49 -8.81
N ARG A 66 11.92 13.93 -8.33
CA ARG A 66 11.06 14.84 -9.09
C ARG A 66 11.60 16.26 -9.06
N THR A 67 11.56 16.94 -10.21
CA THR A 67 11.93 18.35 -10.35
C THR A 67 10.80 19.21 -10.94
N ALA A 68 9.71 18.59 -11.43
CA ALA A 68 8.54 19.29 -11.98
C ALA A 68 7.23 18.89 -11.27
N SER A 69 6.31 19.84 -11.07
CA SER A 69 4.97 19.59 -10.48
C SER A 69 4.06 18.70 -11.32
N ILE A 70 4.36 18.56 -12.63
CA ILE A 70 3.61 17.70 -13.54
C ILE A 70 4.51 16.57 -14.00
N CYS A 71 4.09 15.34 -13.72
CA CYS A 71 4.81 14.12 -14.08
C CYS A 71 3.91 13.21 -14.91
N TYR A 72 4.38 12.74 -16.05
CA TYR A 72 3.68 11.67 -16.76
C TYR A 72 4.04 10.32 -16.13
N MET A 73 3.06 9.70 -15.49
CA MET A 73 3.22 8.41 -14.84
C MET A 73 3.04 7.30 -15.87
N ARG A 74 4.12 6.59 -16.18
CA ARG A 74 4.08 5.47 -17.13
C ARG A 74 3.46 4.24 -16.49
N GLY A 75 3.92 3.88 -15.29
CA GLY A 75 3.36 2.77 -14.54
C GLY A 75 4.26 2.25 -13.43
N LEU A 76 3.70 1.34 -12.65
CA LEU A 76 4.39 0.66 -11.56
C LEU A 76 4.76 -0.76 -11.99
N LYS A 77 6.02 -1.15 -11.80
CA LYS A 77 6.49 -2.54 -11.90
C LYS A 77 6.74 -3.09 -10.52
N GLU A 78 6.24 -4.28 -10.24
CA GLU A 78 6.60 -5.02 -9.03
C GLU A 78 7.06 -6.43 -9.36
N ARG A 79 8.12 -6.88 -8.71
CA ARG A 79 8.55 -8.28 -8.65
C ARG A 79 8.37 -8.74 -7.22
N VAL A 80 7.46 -9.66 -7.02
CA VAL A 80 7.07 -10.15 -5.69
C VAL A 80 7.57 -11.57 -5.53
N GLU A 81 8.26 -11.81 -4.42
CA GLU A 81 8.49 -13.15 -3.89
C GLU A 81 7.61 -13.38 -2.66
N ILE A 82 6.99 -14.55 -2.59
CA ILE A 82 6.23 -15.01 -1.43
C ILE A 82 6.78 -16.37 -1.02
N GLN A 83 6.99 -16.57 0.27
CA GLN A 83 7.39 -17.86 0.83
C GLN A 83 6.42 -18.26 1.93
N THR A 84 5.96 -19.51 1.93
CA THR A 84 5.17 -20.06 3.04
C THR A 84 6.04 -20.97 3.91
N SER A 85 5.78 -21.04 5.22
CA SER A 85 6.47 -21.97 6.11
C SER A 85 5.93 -23.40 6.03
N SER A 86 4.68 -23.55 5.59
CA SER A 86 3.96 -24.83 5.54
C SER A 86 3.09 -24.96 4.27
N GLY A 87 2.43 -26.11 4.17
CA GLY A 87 1.43 -26.44 3.16
C GLY A 87 0.10 -25.72 3.26
N ALA A 88 -0.09 -24.90 4.30
CA ALA A 88 -1.27 -24.10 4.49
C ALA A 88 -1.59 -23.26 3.24
N PRO A 89 -2.83 -23.29 2.72
CA PRO A 89 -3.23 -22.41 1.64
C PRO A 89 -3.43 -20.98 2.15
N TRP A 90 -3.08 -20.00 1.32
CA TRP A 90 -3.29 -18.58 1.56
C TRP A 90 -4.02 -17.97 0.37
N GLN A 91 -4.80 -16.93 0.64
CA GLN A 91 -5.38 -16.04 -0.36
C GLN A 91 -4.63 -14.72 -0.33
N TRP A 92 -4.38 -14.18 -1.52
CA TRP A 92 -3.83 -12.84 -1.72
C TRP A 92 -4.74 -12.07 -2.66
N ARG A 93 -5.38 -11.01 -2.15
CA ARG A 93 -6.11 -10.04 -2.98
C ARG A 93 -5.30 -8.76 -3.07
N ARG A 94 -5.00 -8.36 -4.30
CA ARG A 94 -4.38 -7.07 -4.59
C ARG A 94 -5.39 -6.17 -5.25
N ILE A 95 -5.55 -4.98 -4.68
CA ILE A 95 -6.36 -3.91 -5.22
C ILE A 95 -5.43 -2.74 -5.51
N CYS A 96 -5.58 -2.13 -6.69
CA CYS A 96 -4.93 -0.87 -7.01
C CYS A 96 -5.95 0.10 -7.55
N PHE A 97 -5.84 1.36 -7.14
CA PHE A 97 -6.79 2.39 -7.52
C PHE A 97 -6.13 3.76 -7.47
N ARG A 98 -6.80 4.73 -8.09
CA ARG A 98 -6.44 6.13 -7.99
C ARG A 98 -7.44 6.84 -7.09
N PHE A 99 -6.95 7.78 -6.29
CA PHE A 99 -7.77 8.57 -5.38
C PHE A 99 -7.18 9.96 -5.20
N ARG A 100 -8.02 10.93 -4.86
CA ARG A 100 -7.60 12.31 -4.57
C ARG A 100 -8.03 12.68 -3.17
N GLY A 101 -7.08 13.22 -2.42
CA GLY A 101 -7.30 13.66 -1.05
C GLY A 101 -6.84 12.64 -0.02
N ASN A 102 -7.35 12.83 1.20
CA ASN A 102 -6.92 12.07 2.36
C ASN A 102 -7.62 10.71 2.42
N ILE A 103 -6.85 9.62 2.31
CA ILE A 103 -7.40 8.26 2.29
C ILE A 103 -7.98 7.85 3.66
N TYR A 104 -7.55 8.50 4.74
CA TYR A 104 -8.03 8.25 6.10
C TYR A 104 -9.19 9.17 6.51
N GLY A 105 -9.65 10.07 5.64
CA GLY A 105 -10.74 11.00 5.93
C GLY A 105 -10.48 11.82 7.21
N ALA A 106 -11.47 11.88 8.10
CA ALA A 106 -11.32 12.58 9.39
C ALA A 106 -10.54 11.78 10.46
N SER A 107 -10.28 10.49 10.20
CA SER A 107 -9.67 9.56 11.16
C SER A 107 -8.14 9.61 11.20
N GLY A 108 -7.52 10.36 10.29
CA GLY A 108 -6.08 10.47 10.20
C GLY A 108 -5.67 11.43 9.10
N GLN A 109 -4.38 11.47 8.78
CA GLN A 109 -3.83 12.23 7.66
C GLN A 109 -2.86 11.34 6.89
N ASN A 110 -2.87 11.48 5.57
CA ASN A 110 -1.85 10.94 4.70
C ASN A 110 -0.46 11.42 5.16
N SER A 111 0.44 10.53 5.62
CA SER A 111 1.71 10.94 6.24
C SER A 111 2.90 10.06 5.83
N GLN A 112 4.11 10.65 5.85
CA GLN A 112 5.40 9.96 5.81
C GLN A 112 5.90 9.57 7.20
N SER A 113 5.34 10.12 8.28
CA SER A 113 5.78 9.90 9.66
C SER A 113 4.62 9.49 10.58
N GLY A 114 4.95 8.79 11.66
CA GLY A 114 3.98 8.34 12.66
C GLY A 114 3.25 7.06 12.27
N ASN A 115 2.05 6.87 12.81
CA ASN A 115 1.24 5.67 12.59
C ASN A 115 0.56 5.73 11.22
N TYR A 116 0.37 4.57 10.59
CA TYR A 116 -0.36 4.45 9.32
C TYR A 116 0.22 5.32 8.19
N GLN A 117 1.53 5.24 8.01
CA GLN A 117 2.20 5.87 6.86
C GLN A 117 1.68 5.26 5.56
N THR A 118 1.58 6.08 4.50
CA THR A 118 1.25 5.58 3.15
C THR A 118 2.49 5.47 2.27
N HIS A 119 3.57 6.15 2.62
CA HIS A 119 4.85 6.14 1.92
C HIS A 119 5.99 6.39 2.90
N ILE A 120 7.21 6.07 2.48
CA ILE A 120 8.41 6.33 3.26
C ILE A 120 9.59 6.64 2.34
N GLU A 121 10.28 7.72 2.65
CA GLU A 121 11.62 8.00 2.15
C GLU A 121 12.65 7.69 3.24
N THR A 122 13.74 7.04 2.84
CA THR A 122 14.87 6.71 3.71
C THR A 122 16.13 7.37 3.17
N SER A 123 17.28 7.18 3.83
CA SER A 123 18.58 7.58 3.26
C SER A 123 18.90 6.89 1.93
N ASN A 124 18.19 5.81 1.59
CA ASN A 124 18.29 5.14 0.29
C ASN A 124 17.16 5.53 -0.68
N GLY A 125 16.49 6.66 -0.43
CA GLY A 125 15.35 7.18 -1.19
C GLY A 125 14.03 6.48 -0.85
N TYR A 126 13.04 6.68 -1.71
CA TYR A 126 11.69 6.10 -1.60
C TYR A 126 11.71 4.57 -1.67
N ARG A 127 10.98 3.94 -0.77
CA ARG A 127 10.89 2.48 -0.66
C ARG A 127 9.45 1.98 -0.75
N ARG A 128 9.31 0.69 -1.11
CA ARG A 128 8.04 0.00 -0.99
C ARG A 128 7.69 -0.14 0.49
N LEU A 129 6.65 0.53 0.94
CA LEU A 129 6.22 0.46 2.34
C LEU A 129 5.39 -0.81 2.57
N LEU A 130 5.71 -1.55 3.63
CA LEU A 130 4.90 -2.64 4.17
C LEU A 130 4.47 -2.27 5.59
N LEU A 131 3.41 -1.47 5.68
CA LEU A 131 2.78 -1.14 6.96
C LEU A 131 1.41 -1.78 7.02
N GLN A 132 1.19 -2.59 8.06
CA GLN A 132 -0.09 -3.24 8.28
C GLN A 132 -1.08 -2.21 8.85
N PHE A 133 -2.24 -2.06 8.21
CA PHE A 133 -3.30 -1.16 8.71
C PHE A 133 -4.43 -1.90 9.44
N THR A 134 -4.52 -3.23 9.28
CA THR A 134 -5.48 -4.06 10.02
C THR A 134 -4.90 -4.45 11.37
N ASP A 135 -5.21 -3.73 12.44
CA ASP A 135 -4.71 -4.05 13.79
C ASP A 135 -5.74 -3.79 14.88
N THR A 136 -5.44 -4.29 16.09
CA THR A 136 -6.38 -4.28 17.23
C THR A 136 -6.34 -3.03 18.08
N SER A 137 -5.50 -2.05 17.76
CA SER A 137 -5.45 -0.79 18.48
C SER A 137 -6.68 0.07 18.18
N PRO A 138 -7.09 0.98 19.09
CA PRO A 138 -8.20 1.90 18.80
C PRO A 138 -7.95 2.77 17.56
N ALA A 139 -6.71 3.24 17.36
CA ALA A 139 -6.34 4.06 16.21
C ALA A 139 -6.38 3.25 14.90
N GLY A 140 -5.88 2.01 14.93
CA GLY A 140 -5.91 1.10 13.78
C GLY A 140 -7.32 0.76 13.35
N ASN A 141 -8.22 0.55 14.32
CA ASN A 141 -9.63 0.37 14.03
C ASN A 141 -10.28 1.57 13.33
N GLN A 142 -9.95 2.79 13.75
CA GLN A 142 -10.47 4.00 13.09
C GLN A 142 -9.94 4.12 11.65
N VAL A 143 -8.65 3.84 11.45
CA VAL A 143 -8.02 3.85 10.13
C VAL A 143 -8.58 2.76 9.21
N GLU A 144 -8.71 1.53 9.72
CA GLU A 144 -9.30 0.40 8.99
C GLU A 144 -10.75 0.70 8.59
N ASN A 145 -11.56 1.26 9.51
CA ASN A 145 -12.94 1.64 9.22
C ASN A 145 -13.03 2.76 8.16
N ALA A 146 -12.17 3.77 8.24
CA ALA A 146 -12.14 4.86 7.25
C ALA A 146 -11.75 4.35 5.86
N LEU A 147 -10.69 3.53 5.77
CA LEU A 147 -10.29 2.88 4.52
C LEU A 147 -11.40 1.99 3.97
N THR A 148 -12.00 1.18 4.83
CA THR A 148 -13.05 0.24 4.44
C THR A 148 -14.26 0.97 3.88
N ALA A 149 -14.71 2.03 4.56
CA ALA A 149 -15.83 2.87 4.12
C ALA A 149 -15.52 3.65 2.82
N LEU A 150 -14.25 3.93 2.52
CA LEU A 150 -13.86 4.59 1.28
C LEU A 150 -13.81 3.61 0.10
N ILE A 151 -13.24 2.42 0.31
CA ILE A 151 -12.85 1.51 -0.77
C ILE A 151 -13.95 0.51 -1.11
N PHE A 152 -14.71 0.04 -0.12
CA PHE A 152 -15.71 -1.00 -0.30
C PHE A 152 -17.13 -0.45 -0.23
N ARG A 153 -18.04 -1.09 -0.96
CA ARG A 153 -19.48 -0.83 -0.86
C ARG A 153 -20.08 -1.64 0.27
N GLY A 154 -21.12 -1.09 0.89
CA GLY A 154 -21.85 -1.75 1.97
C GLY A 154 -21.11 -1.72 3.30
N LEU A 155 -21.73 -2.29 4.33
CA LEU A 155 -21.22 -2.29 5.70
C LEU A 155 -20.55 -3.64 6.03
N PRO A 156 -19.28 -3.65 6.48
CA PRO A 156 -18.61 -4.87 6.91
C PRO A 156 -19.34 -5.57 8.06
N GLY A 157 -19.41 -6.90 8.01
CA GLY A 157 -19.99 -7.72 9.08
C GLY A 157 -21.53 -7.76 9.08
N THR A 158 -22.15 -7.28 8.01
CA THR A 158 -23.58 -7.39 7.73
C THR A 158 -23.84 -8.28 6.51
N ASP A 159 -25.09 -8.39 6.09
CA ASP A 159 -25.50 -9.13 4.88
C ASP A 159 -24.80 -8.63 3.60
N ASP A 160 -24.15 -7.46 3.60
CA ASP A 160 -23.39 -6.94 2.47
C ASP A 160 -22.11 -7.76 2.20
N TRP A 161 -21.31 -8.03 3.23
CA TRP A 161 -20.10 -8.86 3.17
C TRP A 161 -19.43 -9.08 4.53
N TYR A 162 -18.64 -10.16 4.62
CA TYR A 162 -17.91 -10.57 5.83
C TYR A 162 -16.40 -10.78 5.61
N ASP A 163 -15.91 -10.66 4.37
CA ASP A 163 -14.52 -10.97 4.03
C ASP A 163 -13.93 -9.97 3.03
N TYR A 164 -12.79 -9.37 3.35
CA TYR A 164 -12.04 -8.50 2.44
C TYR A 164 -11.65 -9.21 1.13
N MET A 165 -11.57 -10.54 1.12
CA MET A 165 -11.21 -11.30 -0.09
C MET A 165 -12.30 -11.29 -1.17
N ASN A 166 -13.56 -11.03 -0.81
CA ASN A 166 -14.70 -11.00 -1.72
C ASN A 166 -15.55 -9.72 -1.61
N ALA A 167 -15.23 -8.80 -0.69
CA ALA A 167 -15.92 -7.53 -0.53
C ALA A 167 -15.98 -6.71 -1.85
N PRO A 168 -17.15 -6.17 -2.24
CA PRO A 168 -17.30 -5.39 -3.45
C PRO A 168 -16.64 -4.00 -3.31
N LEU A 169 -15.85 -3.59 -4.31
CA LEU A 169 -15.26 -2.24 -4.35
C LEU A 169 -16.32 -1.17 -4.68
N ASP A 170 -16.08 0.08 -4.25
CA ASP A 170 -16.89 1.26 -4.57
C ASP A 170 -16.25 2.12 -5.69
N PRO A 171 -16.54 1.85 -6.97
CA PRO A 171 -15.98 2.62 -8.08
C PRO A 171 -16.52 4.05 -8.17
N THR A 172 -17.51 4.44 -7.34
CA THR A 172 -18.01 5.83 -7.32
C THR A 172 -17.11 6.75 -6.50
N ARG A 173 -16.33 6.19 -5.57
CA ARG A 173 -15.40 6.91 -4.71
C ARG A 173 -13.95 6.78 -5.16
N ILE A 174 -13.59 5.62 -5.72
CA ILE A 174 -12.23 5.32 -6.15
C ILE A 174 -12.16 4.91 -7.62
N ASP A 175 -11.10 5.35 -8.29
CA ASP A 175 -10.80 4.96 -9.67
C ASP A 175 -10.08 3.61 -9.67
N VAL A 176 -10.82 2.50 -9.70
CA VAL A 176 -10.24 1.16 -9.66
C VAL A 176 -9.39 0.88 -10.90
N CYS A 177 -8.14 0.49 -10.69
CA CYS A 177 -7.16 0.15 -11.73
C CYS A 177 -6.92 -1.35 -11.83
N TYR A 178 -6.95 -2.06 -10.71
CA TYR A 178 -6.67 -3.49 -10.61
C TYR A 178 -7.41 -4.07 -9.40
N ASP A 179 -8.02 -5.24 -9.54
CA ASP A 179 -8.56 -6.03 -8.43
C ASP A 179 -8.50 -7.50 -8.82
N LYS A 180 -7.61 -8.25 -8.17
CA LYS A 180 -7.49 -9.70 -8.37
C LYS A 180 -7.15 -10.41 -7.08
N THR A 181 -7.87 -11.49 -6.84
CA THR A 181 -7.57 -12.48 -5.82
C THR A 181 -6.82 -13.66 -6.44
N SER A 182 -5.83 -14.17 -5.72
CA SER A 182 -5.01 -15.30 -6.10
C SER A 182 -4.84 -16.26 -4.93
N THR A 183 -4.86 -17.55 -5.23
CA THR A 183 -4.53 -18.58 -4.24
C THR A 183 -3.03 -18.87 -4.26
N ILE A 184 -2.46 -19.02 -3.08
CA ILE A 184 -1.08 -19.42 -2.82
C ILE A 184 -1.17 -20.74 -2.06
N SER A 185 -0.82 -21.83 -2.71
CA SER A 185 -0.85 -23.17 -2.10
C SER A 185 0.34 -23.97 -2.59
N SER A 186 1.03 -24.66 -1.68
CA SER A 186 2.22 -25.43 -2.03
C SER A 186 1.89 -26.76 -2.70
N GLY A 187 0.69 -27.30 -2.46
CA GLY A 187 0.28 -28.66 -2.87
C GLY A 187 0.96 -29.79 -2.09
N ASN A 188 1.79 -29.46 -1.11
CA ASN A 188 2.57 -30.38 -0.27
C ASN A 188 2.41 -30.01 1.21
N THR A 189 2.89 -30.83 2.14
CA THR A 189 2.88 -30.50 3.57
C THR A 189 3.86 -29.36 3.92
N SER A 190 4.94 -29.22 3.14
CA SER A 190 5.94 -28.16 3.31
C SER A 190 5.58 -26.90 2.53
N GLY A 191 6.17 -25.78 2.94
CA GLY A 191 6.06 -24.50 2.27
C GLY A 191 6.71 -24.45 0.89
N LYS A 192 6.39 -23.39 0.14
CA LYS A 192 6.89 -23.17 -1.22
C LYS A 192 7.17 -21.69 -1.47
N VAL A 193 8.10 -21.44 -2.38
CA VAL A 193 8.39 -20.10 -2.91
C VAL A 193 7.56 -19.84 -4.17
N PHE A 194 6.90 -18.69 -4.21
CA PHE A 194 6.11 -18.19 -5.33
C PHE A 194 6.71 -16.87 -5.82
N ARG A 195 6.76 -16.69 -7.14
CA ARG A 195 7.20 -15.45 -7.75
C ARG A 195 6.13 -14.93 -8.69
N LYS A 196 5.81 -13.64 -8.57
CA LYS A 196 4.88 -12.95 -9.47
C LYS A 196 5.46 -11.61 -9.91
N ASN A 197 5.29 -11.32 -11.20
CA ASN A 197 5.64 -10.04 -11.78
C ASN A 197 4.36 -9.28 -12.10
N PHE A 198 4.33 -7.99 -11.75
CA PHE A 198 3.23 -7.09 -12.03
C PHE A 198 3.73 -5.90 -12.84
N TRP A 199 2.93 -5.53 -13.83
CA TRP A 199 3.01 -4.25 -14.50
C TRP A 199 1.65 -3.58 -14.40
N MET A 200 1.57 -2.46 -13.70
CA MET A 200 0.36 -1.66 -13.57
C MET A 200 0.53 -0.37 -14.39
N PRO A 201 0.02 -0.31 -15.63
CA PRO A 201 0.12 0.89 -16.45
C PRO A 201 -0.74 2.01 -15.87
N MET A 202 -0.22 3.24 -15.87
CA MET A 202 -0.95 4.43 -15.43
C MET A 202 -1.28 5.33 -16.63
N ASN A 203 -0.27 5.64 -17.46
CA ASN A 203 -0.38 6.39 -18.71
C ASN A 203 -1.15 7.71 -18.60
N LYS A 204 -0.94 8.43 -17.49
CA LYS A 204 -1.62 9.70 -17.21
C LYS A 204 -0.68 10.65 -16.49
N ASN A 205 -0.97 11.94 -16.60
CA ASN A 205 -0.28 12.95 -15.81
C ASN A 205 -0.72 12.85 -14.34
N LEU A 206 0.23 12.95 -13.43
CA LEU A 206 0.03 13.32 -12.06
C LEU A 206 0.39 14.81 -11.92
N VAL A 207 -0.40 15.54 -11.15
CA VAL A 207 -0.13 16.94 -10.81
C VAL A 207 -0.02 16.99 -9.29
N TYR A 208 1.15 17.35 -8.80
CA TYR A 208 1.43 17.53 -7.37
C TYR A 208 0.83 18.85 -6.88
N ASP A 209 0.43 18.88 -5.61
CA ASP A 209 -0.13 20.07 -4.96
C ASP A 209 0.99 20.99 -4.46
N ASP A 210 1.98 21.25 -5.31
CA ASP A 210 3.08 22.14 -4.95
C ASP A 210 2.54 23.58 -4.90
N ASP A 211 2.71 24.26 -3.77
CA ASP A 211 2.22 25.63 -3.58
C ASP A 211 3.38 26.63 -3.64
N GLU A 212 3.19 27.75 -4.34
CA GLU A 212 4.16 28.84 -4.45
C GLU A 212 3.87 29.92 -3.40
N ALA A 213 4.68 29.96 -2.33
CA ALA A 213 4.62 31.01 -1.33
C ALA A 213 5.82 31.97 -1.50
N GLY A 214 5.57 33.13 -2.13
CA GLY A 214 6.52 34.25 -2.13
C GLY A 214 7.90 33.93 -2.70
N GLY A 215 7.96 33.14 -3.78
CA GLY A 215 9.22 32.72 -4.42
C GLY A 215 9.81 31.41 -3.90
N THR A 216 9.13 30.74 -2.96
CA THR A 216 9.47 29.39 -2.49
C THR A 216 8.33 28.43 -2.83
N GLU A 217 8.61 27.40 -3.63
CA GLU A 217 7.72 26.26 -3.78
C GLU A 217 7.82 25.35 -2.55
N SER A 218 6.70 25.16 -1.85
CA SER A 218 6.53 24.12 -0.83
C SER A 218 6.07 22.85 -1.52
N SER A 219 6.94 21.84 -1.60
CA SER A 219 6.53 20.57 -2.19
C SER A 219 5.61 19.82 -1.26
N THR A 220 4.62 19.20 -1.89
CA THR A 220 3.78 18.22 -1.25
C THR A 220 4.09 16.84 -1.81
N TYR A 221 3.95 15.83 -0.97
CA TYR A 221 4.13 14.45 -1.39
C TYR A 221 3.01 13.97 -2.31
N TYR A 222 1.82 14.56 -2.21
CA TYR A 222 0.61 14.02 -2.82
C TYR A 222 0.13 14.85 -3.99
N SER A 223 -0.74 14.25 -4.79
CA SER A 223 -1.39 14.94 -5.88
C SER A 223 -2.37 15.99 -5.40
N MET A 224 -2.57 17.02 -6.23
CA MET A 224 -3.59 18.03 -5.97
C MET A 224 -4.99 17.44 -5.90
N HIS A 225 -5.81 18.01 -5.03
CA HIS A 225 -7.17 17.54 -4.79
C HIS A 225 -8.15 17.89 -5.93
N GLY A 226 -7.78 18.85 -6.79
CA GLY A 226 -8.58 19.27 -7.93
C GLY A 226 -8.66 18.23 -9.06
N LYS A 227 -9.35 18.57 -10.15
CA LYS A 227 -9.61 17.64 -11.27
C LYS A 227 -8.39 17.35 -12.15
N GLN A 228 -7.30 18.10 -12.01
CA GLN A 228 -6.12 17.98 -12.88
C GLN A 228 -5.28 16.73 -12.53
N GLY A 229 -4.80 16.04 -13.56
CA GLY A 229 -4.01 14.81 -13.41
C GLY A 229 -4.85 13.56 -13.17
N MET A 230 -4.27 12.53 -12.54
CA MET A 230 -4.92 11.24 -12.32
C MET A 230 -5.28 10.94 -10.85
N GLY A 231 -4.78 11.75 -9.90
CA GLY A 231 -4.82 11.44 -8.47
C GLY A 231 -3.68 10.51 -8.03
N ASP A 232 -3.52 10.35 -6.73
CA ASP A 232 -2.54 9.44 -6.14
C ASP A 232 -2.90 8.00 -6.43
N TYR A 233 -1.89 7.18 -6.72
CA TYR A 233 -2.06 5.76 -6.99
C TYR A 233 -1.76 4.96 -5.72
N TYR A 234 -2.71 4.12 -5.31
CA TYR A 234 -2.58 3.28 -4.13
C TYR A 234 -2.54 1.80 -4.51
N VAL A 235 -1.78 1.03 -3.74
CA VAL A 235 -1.73 -0.43 -3.78
C VAL A 235 -2.11 -0.96 -2.40
N ILE A 236 -3.12 -1.83 -2.37
CA ILE A 236 -3.53 -2.56 -1.18
C ILE A 236 -3.34 -4.05 -1.42
N ASP A 237 -2.66 -4.68 -0.47
CA ASP A 237 -2.45 -6.13 -0.44
C ASP A 237 -3.11 -6.71 0.80
N PHE A 238 -4.12 -7.57 0.58
CA PHE A 238 -4.73 -8.39 1.62
C PHE A 238 -4.19 -9.81 1.55
N PHE A 239 -3.85 -10.38 2.71
CA PHE A 239 -3.44 -11.77 2.87
C PHE A 239 -4.30 -12.45 3.92
N LYS A 240 -4.87 -13.62 3.59
CA LYS A 240 -5.70 -14.41 4.50
C LYS A 240 -5.29 -15.87 4.42
N ALA A 241 -5.07 -16.47 5.58
CA ALA A 241 -4.82 -17.90 5.68
C ALA A 241 -6.12 -18.71 5.53
N GLY A 242 -6.05 -19.85 4.87
CA GLY A 242 -7.16 -20.79 4.74
C GLY A 242 -7.57 -21.41 6.08
N LEU A 243 -8.71 -22.10 6.11
CA LEU A 243 -9.16 -22.78 7.33
C LEU A 243 -8.18 -23.89 7.75
N GLY A 244 -8.06 -24.13 9.06
CA GLY A 244 -7.21 -25.18 9.63
C GLY A 244 -5.73 -24.78 9.82
N THR A 245 -5.34 -23.54 9.50
CA THR A 245 -4.02 -23.01 9.83
C THR A 245 -3.88 -22.72 11.32
N THR A 246 -2.65 -22.58 11.79
CA THR A 246 -2.25 -22.31 13.17
C THR A 246 -1.35 -21.09 13.24
N SER A 247 -1.00 -20.61 14.44
CA SER A 247 -0.06 -19.48 14.61
C SER A 247 1.38 -19.78 14.17
N SER A 248 1.74 -21.05 13.91
CA SER A 248 3.04 -21.41 13.32
C SER A 248 3.07 -21.33 11.79
N ASP A 249 1.92 -21.18 11.15
CA ASP A 249 1.84 -20.98 9.70
C ASP A 249 2.13 -19.52 9.38
N VAL A 250 3.20 -19.31 8.62
CA VAL A 250 3.73 -17.99 8.29
C VAL A 250 3.87 -17.84 6.78
N LEU A 251 3.51 -16.67 6.28
CA LEU A 251 3.80 -16.22 4.93
C LEU A 251 4.77 -15.04 4.99
N VAL A 252 5.81 -15.08 4.18
CA VAL A 252 6.78 -13.99 4.02
C VAL A 252 6.48 -13.29 2.69
N PHE A 253 6.33 -11.96 2.71
CA PHE A 253 6.03 -11.15 1.53
C PHE A 253 7.18 -10.18 1.23
N GLU A 254 7.79 -10.34 0.05
CA GLU A 254 8.97 -9.58 -0.37
C GLU A 254 8.75 -8.90 -1.73
N PRO A 255 8.09 -7.72 -1.75
CA PRO A 255 7.92 -6.95 -2.97
C PRO A 255 9.15 -6.09 -3.29
N GLN A 256 9.53 -6.09 -4.57
CA GLN A 256 10.49 -5.14 -5.13
C GLN A 256 9.78 -4.28 -6.17
N SER A 257 9.78 -2.97 -5.95
CA SER A 257 8.96 -2.04 -6.75
C SER A 257 9.81 -1.01 -7.50
N THR A 258 9.33 -0.59 -8.66
CA THR A 258 9.91 0.51 -9.45
C THR A 258 8.79 1.29 -10.11
N LEU A 259 8.68 2.58 -9.78
CA LEU A 259 7.78 3.51 -10.46
C LEU A 259 8.50 4.09 -11.69
N TYR A 260 7.86 4.01 -12.84
CA TYR A 260 8.34 4.59 -14.09
C TYR A 260 7.53 5.83 -14.40
N TRP A 261 8.24 6.94 -14.60
CA TRP A 261 7.67 8.24 -14.86
C TRP A 261 8.66 9.07 -15.67
N HIS A 262 8.20 10.16 -16.26
CA HIS A 262 9.06 11.20 -16.81
C HIS A 262 8.41 12.55 -16.59
N GLU A 263 9.25 13.57 -16.54
CA GLU A 263 8.81 14.96 -16.49
C GLU A 263 8.19 15.35 -17.84
N LYS A 264 7.41 16.42 -17.81
CA LYS A 264 6.78 17.00 -18.98
C LYS A 264 7.31 18.40 -19.24
#